data_AF-A0A3A4WK70-F1
#
_entry.id   AF-A0A3A4WK70-F1
#
_cell.length_a   1.000
_cell.length_b   1.000
_cell.length_c   1.000
_cell.angle_alpha   90.00
_cell.angle_beta   90.00
_cell.angle_gamma   90.00
#
_symmetry.space_group_name_H-M   'P 1'
#
loop_
_entity.id
_entity.type
_entity.pdbx_description
1 polymer ?
#
loop_
_entity_poly.entity_id
_entity_poly.type
_entity_poly.pdbx_seq_one_letter_code
_entity_poly.pdbx_strand_id
1 'polypeptide(L)'
;MASALPITRGPFWPLRPRYPNLRFLPSLLRIQAVLVVLGGILIALRLLVTPAGVTFAEWETAAAVLFVAVLVAVVVGALGELMQLFLQIEENTREA
;
A
#
# COMPACT_ATOMS: atom_id res chain seq x y z
N MET A 1 27.60 -12.56 -44.47
CA MET A 1 27.23 -13.79 -43.75
C MET A 1 27.50 -13.56 -42.27
N ALA A 2 26.48 -13.23 -41.49
CA ALA A 2 26.58 -13.09 -40.04
C ALA A 2 25.66 -14.16 -39.43
N SER A 3 26.25 -15.11 -38.72
CA SER A 3 25.56 -16.19 -38.03
C SER A 3 24.85 -15.61 -36.79
N ALA A 4 23.52 -15.65 -36.79
CA ALA A 4 22.74 -15.39 -35.60
C ALA A 4 22.99 -16.52 -34.59
N LEU A 5 23.61 -16.20 -33.46
CA LEU A 5 23.77 -17.14 -32.36
C LEU A 5 22.38 -17.43 -31.75
N PRO A 6 22.04 -18.71 -31.49
CA PRO A 6 20.77 -19.05 -30.87
C PRO A 6 20.80 -18.60 -29.40
N ILE A 7 19.91 -17.67 -29.04
CA ILE A 7 19.60 -17.32 -27.65
C ILE A 7 18.97 -18.57 -27.03
N THR A 8 19.80 -19.39 -26.41
CA THR A 8 19.37 -20.53 -25.61
C THR A 8 18.67 -19.98 -24.37
N ARG A 9 17.34 -19.86 -24.44
CA ARG A 9 16.48 -19.71 -23.27
C ARG A 9 16.67 -20.95 -22.41
N GLY A 10 17.57 -20.87 -21.44
CA GLY A 10 17.77 -21.91 -20.44
C GLY A 10 16.44 -22.24 -19.74
N PRO A 11 16.32 -23.43 -19.14
CA PRO A 11 15.10 -23.88 -18.51
C PRO A 11 14.67 -22.85 -17.46
N PHE A 12 13.44 -22.37 -17.59
CA PHE A 12 12.76 -21.46 -16.69
C PHE A 12 12.64 -22.09 -15.30
N TRP A 13 13.73 -22.07 -14.54
CA TRP A 13 13.65 -22.27 -13.11
C TRP A 13 12.90 -21.06 -12.55
N PRO A 14 11.82 -21.25 -11.77
CA PRO A 14 11.16 -20.12 -11.15
C PRO A 14 12.18 -19.45 -10.24
N LEU A 15 12.54 -18.21 -10.57
CA LEU A 15 13.36 -17.33 -9.73
C LEU A 15 12.78 -17.35 -8.32
N ARG A 16 13.39 -18.11 -7.42
CA ARG A 16 12.98 -18.15 -6.02
C ARG A 16 13.03 -16.70 -5.53
N PRO A 17 11.89 -16.11 -5.10
CA PRO A 17 11.89 -14.74 -4.63
C PRO A 17 12.90 -14.66 -3.48
N ARG A 18 13.98 -13.90 -3.69
CA ARG A 18 15.11 -13.83 -2.74
C ARG A 18 14.75 -13.07 -1.47
N TYR A 19 13.66 -12.28 -1.52
CA TYR A 19 13.10 -11.53 -0.41
C TYR A 19 11.58 -11.73 -0.29
N PRO A 20 11.11 -12.93 0.07
CA PRO A 20 9.67 -13.20 0.22
C PRO A 20 9.05 -12.30 1.30
N ASN A 21 9.83 -11.97 2.34
CA ASN A 21 9.41 -11.11 3.44
C ASN A 21 9.25 -9.63 3.00
N LEU A 22 10.10 -9.13 2.08
CA LEU A 22 9.97 -7.76 1.56
C LEU A 22 8.77 -7.60 0.63
N ARG A 23 8.33 -8.68 -0.05
CA ARG A 23 7.07 -8.67 -0.82
C ARG A 23 5.81 -8.62 0.05
N PHE A 24 5.91 -9.02 1.32
CA PHE A 24 4.79 -8.99 2.27
C PHE A 24 4.57 -7.60 2.88
N LEU A 25 5.64 -6.80 2.98
CA LEU A 25 5.63 -5.47 3.58
C LEU A 25 4.65 -4.48 2.91
N PRO A 26 4.57 -4.39 1.56
CA PRO A 26 3.58 -3.56 0.87
C PRO A 26 2.14 -3.98 1.13
N SER A 27 1.89 -5.29 1.21
CA SER A 27 0.55 -5.82 1.55
C SER A 27 0.17 -5.47 2.99
N LEU A 28 1.11 -5.56 3.94
CA LEU A 28 0.91 -5.12 5.31
C LEU A 28 0.59 -3.62 5.39
N LEU A 29 1.32 -2.77 4.67
CA LEU A 29 1.06 -1.33 4.61
C LEU A 29 -0.32 -1.02 4.02
N ARG A 30 -0.75 -1.76 2.99
CA ARG A 30 -2.11 -1.63 2.43
C ARG A 30 -3.19 -2.04 3.44
N ILE A 31 -3.02 -3.17 4.14
CA ILE A 31 -3.95 -3.59 5.19
C ILE A 31 -4.02 -2.53 6.29
N GLN A 32 -2.88 -1.99 6.71
CA GLN A 32 -2.82 -0.92 7.71
C GLN A 32 -3.55 0.34 7.24
N ALA A 33 -3.37 0.76 5.99
CA ALA A 33 -4.09 1.90 5.42
C ALA A 33 -5.61 1.68 5.44
N VAL A 34 -6.08 0.49 5.08
CA VAL A 34 -7.51 0.12 5.13
C VAL A 34 -8.04 0.16 6.56
N LEU A 35 -7.28 -0.35 7.54
CA LEU A 35 -7.67 -0.33 8.95
C LEU A 35 -7.77 1.10 9.50
N VAL A 36 -6.86 2.00 9.11
CA VAL A 36 -6.91 3.42 9.50
C VAL A 36 -8.16 4.10 8.96
N VAL A 37 -8.51 3.86 7.70
CA VAL A 37 -9.74 4.40 7.10
C VAL A 37 -10.98 3.85 7.80
N LEU A 38 -11.03 2.54 8.08
CA LEU A 38 -12.13 1.93 8.84
C LEU A 38 -12.27 2.53 10.24
N GLY A 39 -11.15 2.76 10.94
CA GLY A 39 -11.14 3.43 12.24
C GLY A 39 -11.74 4.84 12.18
N GLY A 40 -11.36 5.63 11.17
CA GLY A 40 -11.95 6.95 10.94
C GLY A 40 -13.47 6.90 10.68
N ILE A 41 -13.91 5.95 9.86
CA ILE A 41 -15.34 5.73 9.56
C ILE A 41 -16.12 5.39 10.83
N LEU A 42 -15.60 4.51 11.69
CA LEU A 42 -16.27 4.12 12.94
C LEU A 42 -16.43 5.30 13.91
N ILE A 43 -15.43 6.18 14.00
CA ILE A 43 -15.49 7.40 14.81
C ILE A 43 -16.59 8.34 14.27
N ALA A 44 -16.65 8.52 12.95
CA ALA A 44 -17.68 9.34 12.32
C ALA A 44 -19.09 8.77 12.51
N LEU A 45 -19.24 7.44 12.39
CA LEU A 45 -20.51 6.74 12.63
C LEU A 45 -20.99 6.90 14.08
N ARG A 46 -20.10 6.82 15.05
CA ARG A 46 -20.43 7.02 16.47
C ARG A 46 -21.06 8.40 16.71
N LEU A 47 -20.54 9.44 16.06
CA LEU A 47 -21.06 10.80 16.19
C LEU A 47 -22.42 10.98 15.53
N LEU A 48 -22.71 10.22 14.46
CA LEU A 48 -24.04 10.18 13.84
C LEU A 48 -25.09 9.50 14.73
N VAL A 49 -24.71 8.39 15.38
CA VAL A 49 -25.63 7.55 16.17
C VAL A 49 -25.92 8.14 17.55
N THR A 50 -25.05 9.01 18.06
CA THR A 50 -25.20 9.65 19.39
C THR A 50 -25.36 11.16 19.24
N PRO A 51 -26.53 11.67 18.78
CA PRO A 51 -26.70 13.10 18.52
C PRO A 51 -26.91 13.95 19.79
N ALA A 52 -27.07 13.33 20.96
CA ALA A 52 -27.33 14.06 22.20
C ALA A 52 -26.07 14.76 22.72
N GLY A 53 -26.00 16.08 22.57
CA GLY A 53 -24.96 16.93 23.17
C GLY A 53 -23.73 17.19 22.30
N VAL A 54 -23.75 16.76 21.03
CA VAL A 54 -22.61 16.95 20.12
C VAL A 54 -22.47 18.43 19.75
N THR A 55 -21.35 19.04 20.12
CA THR A 55 -21.06 20.45 19.82
C THR A 55 -20.45 20.60 18.42
N PHE A 56 -20.48 21.81 17.84
CA PHE A 56 -19.82 22.10 16.56
C PHE A 56 -18.33 21.72 16.56
N ALA A 57 -17.64 21.89 17.70
CA ALA A 57 -16.23 21.53 17.85
C ALA A 57 -15.97 20.02 17.71
N GLU A 58 -16.93 19.17 18.10
CA GLU A 58 -16.84 17.71 17.94
C GLU A 58 -16.99 17.27 16.49
N TRP A 59 -17.83 17.97 15.72
CA TRP A 59 -17.93 17.76 14.27
C TRP A 59 -16.66 18.19 13.52
N GLU A 60 -16.06 19.32 13.92
CA GLU A 60 -14.77 19.77 13.36
C GLU A 60 -13.64 18.80 13.67
N THR A 61 -13.54 18.32 14.91
CA THR A 61 -12.52 17.32 15.28
C THR A 61 -12.73 15.99 14.56
N ALA A 62 -13.97 15.56 14.38
CA ALA A 62 -14.26 14.35 13.60
C ALA A 62 -13.87 14.48 12.11
N ALA A 63 -14.18 15.63 11.50
CA ALA A 63 -13.79 15.93 10.13
C ALA A 63 -12.26 15.99 10.00
N ALA A 64 -11.58 16.61 10.96
CA ALA A 64 -10.11 16.66 11.00
C ALA A 64 -9.50 15.26 11.15
N VAL A 65 -10.03 14.42 12.03
CA VAL A 65 -9.58 13.03 12.22
C VAL A 65 -9.78 12.21 10.93
N LEU A 66 -10.93 12.33 10.27
CA LEU A 66 -11.18 11.69 8.99
C LEU A 66 -10.21 12.17 7.91
N PHE A 67 -9.99 13.49 7.82
CA PHE A 67 -9.07 14.08 6.84
C PHE A 67 -7.65 13.57 7.03
N VAL A 68 -7.15 13.58 8.28
CA VAL A 68 -5.83 13.06 8.61
C VAL A 68 -5.74 11.56 8.34
N ALA A 69 -6.77 10.78 8.68
CA ALA A 69 -6.80 9.34 8.42
C ALA A 69 -6.70 9.02 6.92
N VAL A 70 -7.42 9.77 6.08
CA VAL A 70 -7.35 9.63 4.62
C VAL A 70 -5.98 10.04 4.10
N LEU A 71 -5.42 11.16 4.58
CA LEU A 71 -4.09 11.62 4.17
C LEU A 71 -3.02 10.57 4.48
N VAL A 72 -3.03 10.03 5.70
CA VAL A 72 -2.11 8.97 6.14
C VAL A 72 -2.29 7.72 5.28
N ALA A 73 -3.53 7.31 5.00
CA ALA A 73 -3.80 6.15 4.16
C ALA A 73 -3.25 6.31 2.73
N VAL A 74 -3.40 7.49 2.13
CA VAL A 74 -2.86 7.79 0.80
C VAL A 74 -1.33 7.76 0.80
N VAL A 75 -0.68 8.40 1.79
CA VAL A 75 0.78 8.43 1.89
C VAL A 75 1.35 7.03 2.12
N VAL A 76 0.77 6.26 3.05
CA VAL A 76 1.19 4.88 3.34
C VAL A 76 0.97 3.98 2.13
N GLY A 77 -0.16 4.14 1.42
CA GLY A 77 -0.45 3.42 0.19
C GLY A 77 0.58 3.71 -0.90
N ALA A 78 0.87 4.98 -1.16
CA ALA A 78 1.86 5.41 -2.15
C ALA A 78 3.28 4.90 -1.83
N LEU A 79 3.68 4.91 -0.55
CA LEU A 79 4.95 4.33 -0.11
C LEU A 79 5.00 2.82 -0.35
N GLY A 80 3.90 2.11 -0.12
CA GLY A 80 3.79 0.68 -0.44
C GLY A 80 3.99 0.39 -1.93
N GLU A 81 3.40 1.21 -2.81
CA GLU A 81 3.56 1.06 -4.26
C GLU A 81 4.97 1.40 -4.75
N LEU A 82 5.57 2.49 -4.23
CA LEU A 82 6.96 2.84 -4.54
C LEU A 82 7.91 1.70 -4.18
N MET A 83 7.72 1.07 -3.02
CA MET A 83 8.54 -0.06 -2.59
C MET A 83 8.36 -1.28 -3.49
N GLN A 84 7.14 -1.57 -3.96
CA GLN A 84 6.92 -2.62 -4.97
C GLN A 84 7.61 -2.31 -6.29
N LEU A 85 7.57 -1.05 -6.71
CA LEU A 85 8.16 -0.59 -7.97
C LEU A 85 9.69 -0.69 -7.93
N PHE A 86 10.32 -0.34 -6.80
CA PHE A 86 11.76 -0.56 -6.60
C PHE A 86 12.14 -2.04 -6.62
N LEU A 87 11.37 -2.92 -5.98
CA LEU A 87 11.61 -4.37 -6.02
C LEU A 87 11.51 -4.92 -7.45
N GLN A 88 10.51 -4.47 -8.22
CA GLN A 88 10.36 -4.87 -9.62
C GLN A 88 11.52 -4.38 -10.51
N ILE A 89 11.99 -3.14 -10.30
CA ILE A 89 13.17 -2.63 -11.02
C ILE A 89 14.40 -3.46 -10.66
N GLU A 90 14.62 -3.76 -9.38
CA GLU A 90 15.77 -4.57 -8.95
C GLU A 90 15.74 -5.98 -9.57
N GLU A 91 14.56 -6.61 -9.64
CA GLU A 91 14.36 -7.91 -10.28
C GLU A 91 14.67 -7.83 -11.79
N ASN A 92 14.10 -6.85 -12.51
CA ASN A 92 14.29 -6.68 -13.95
C ASN A 92 15.73 -6.32 -14.35
N THR A 93 16.42 -5.50 -13.55
CA THR A 93 17.81 -5.08 -13.85
C THR A 93 18.83 -6.20 -13.66
N ARG A 94 18.46 -7.27 -12.92
CA ARG A 94 19.30 -8.45 -12.74
C ARG A 94 19.08 -9.53 -13.79
N GLU A 95 17.97 -9.49 -14.52
CA GLU A 95 17.67 -10.39 -15.63
C GLU A 95 18.29 -9.93 -16.96
N ALA A 96 18.63 -8.64 -17.08
CA ALA A 96 19.27 -8.02 -18.25
C ALA A 96 20.80 -8.14 -18.22
#